data_AF-A0A7C9MFA7-F1
#
_entry.id   AF-A0A7C9MFA7-F1
#
_cell.length_a   1.000
_cell.length_b   1.000
_cell.length_c   1.000
_cell.angle_alpha   90.00
_cell.angle_beta   90.00
_cell.angle_gamma   90.00
#
_symmetry.space_group_name_H-M   'P 1'
#
loop_
_entity.id
_entity.type
_entity.pdbx_description
1 polymer ?
#
loop_
_entity_poly.entity_id
_entity_poly.type
_entity_poly.pdbx_seq_one_letter_code
_entity_poly.pdbx_strand_id
1 'polypeptide(L)'
;MKSPNTAAATSSLPILDIHCPEHVAQIGEAYARERHTVLTALHRLESMGYADSRQRERTVLATMEPLPGHALMERAPREVLKLRAALFLVSCHEHRRN
;
A
#
# COMPACT_ATOMS: atom_id res chain seq x y z
N MET A 1 29.32 45.44 13.71
CA MET A 1 29.02 44.94 12.35
C MET A 1 27.83 44.00 12.45
N LYS A 2 26.64 44.43 12.01
CA LYS A 2 25.44 43.58 11.97
C LYS A 2 25.46 42.82 10.65
N SER A 3 25.59 41.51 10.70
CA SER A 3 25.41 40.62 9.56
C SER A 3 23.98 40.80 9.01
N PRO A 4 23.76 40.86 7.70
CA PRO A 4 22.41 40.85 7.17
C PRO A 4 21.83 39.45 7.41
N ASN A 5 20.75 39.42 8.18
CA ASN A 5 19.92 38.24 8.38
C ASN A 5 19.37 37.85 7.00
N THR A 6 19.78 36.70 6.47
CA THR A 6 19.13 36.02 5.32
C THR A 6 17.74 35.60 5.77
N ALA A 7 16.86 36.58 5.91
CA ALA A 7 15.45 36.41 6.15
C ALA A 7 14.90 35.58 4.99
N ALA A 8 14.42 34.39 5.35
CA ALA A 8 13.37 33.66 4.67
C ALA A 8 13.32 33.90 3.16
N ALA A 9 14.01 33.06 2.39
CA ALA A 9 13.57 32.74 1.05
C ALA A 9 12.19 32.07 1.19
N THR A 10 11.15 32.88 1.41
CA THR A 10 9.77 32.50 1.16
C THR A 10 9.74 32.13 -0.30
N SER A 11 9.78 30.83 -0.58
CA SER A 11 9.37 30.25 -1.85
C SER A 11 7.89 30.58 -2.02
N SER A 12 7.60 31.82 -2.42
CA SER A 12 6.27 32.20 -2.89
C SER A 12 6.02 31.37 -4.13
N LEU A 13 5.18 30.35 -4.00
CA LEU A 13 4.68 29.63 -5.15
C LEU A 13 4.12 30.67 -6.12
N PRO A 14 4.52 30.66 -7.40
CA PRO A 14 4.02 31.63 -8.36
C PRO A 14 2.50 31.53 -8.40
N ILE A 15 1.83 32.65 -8.14
CA ILE A 15 0.37 32.72 -8.25
C ILE A 15 0.06 32.69 -9.75
N LEU A 16 -0.46 31.56 -10.22
CA LEU A 16 -0.83 31.36 -11.61
C LEU A 16 -2.22 31.95 -11.87
N ASP A 17 -2.29 32.90 -12.79
CA ASP A 17 -3.55 33.50 -13.23
C ASP A 17 -4.17 32.69 -14.38
N ILE A 18 -5.38 32.17 -14.16
CA ILE A 18 -6.15 31.39 -15.14
C ILE A 18 -6.63 32.18 -16.36
N HIS A 19 -6.60 33.51 -16.30
CA HIS A 19 -6.94 34.37 -17.43
C HIS A 19 -5.74 34.67 -18.34
N CYS A 20 -4.51 34.37 -17.88
CA CYS A 20 -3.31 34.47 -18.68
C CYS A 20 -3.10 33.16 -19.47
N PRO A 21 -3.09 33.19 -20.81
CA PRO A 21 -2.98 31.97 -21.63
C PRO A 21 -1.66 31.21 -21.39
N GLU A 22 -0.57 31.91 -21.08
CA GLU A 22 0.73 31.30 -20.79
C GLU A 22 0.72 30.49 -19.49
N HIS A 23 0.06 31.00 -18.44
CA HIS A 23 -0.08 30.29 -17.18
C HIS A 23 -1.01 29.07 -17.32
N VAL A 24 -2.07 29.18 -18.11
CA VAL A 24 -2.95 28.04 -18.43
C VAL A 24 -2.17 26.94 -19.16
N ALA A 25 -1.29 27.30 -20.10
CA ALA A 25 -0.43 26.34 -20.78
C ALA A 25 0.51 25.63 -19.79
N GLN A 26 1.14 26.37 -18.87
CA GLN A 26 2.01 25.80 -17.83
C GLN A 26 1.26 24.83 -16.90
N ILE A 27 0.03 25.16 -16.51
CA ILE A 27 -0.85 24.28 -15.74
C ILE A 27 -1.18 23.02 -16.54
N GLY A 28 -1.55 23.18 -17.82
CA GLY A 28 -1.85 22.06 -18.72
C GLY A 28 -0.68 21.09 -18.87
N GLU A 29 0.54 21.61 -19.02
CA GLU A 29 1.76 20.79 -19.06
C GLU A 29 2.02 20.05 -17.75
N ALA A 30 1.83 20.72 -16.60
CA ALA A 30 1.99 20.09 -15.29
C ALA A 30 1.01 18.92 -15.12
N TYR A 31 -0.27 19.14 -15.44
CA TYR A 31 -1.28 18.08 -15.43
C TYR A 31 -0.97 16.95 -16.41
N ALA A 32 -0.47 17.26 -17.61
CA ALA A 32 -0.09 16.24 -18.58
C ALA A 32 1.06 15.35 -18.05
N ARG A 33 2.05 15.94 -17.38
CA ARG A 33 3.16 15.22 -16.73
C ARG A 33 2.67 14.34 -15.59
N GLU A 34 1.81 14.86 -14.72
CA GLU A 34 1.22 14.08 -13.62
C GLU A 34 0.38 12.92 -14.15
N ARG A 35 -0.49 13.19 -15.12
CA ARG A 35 -1.31 12.16 -15.78
C ARG A 35 -0.44 11.06 -16.39
N HIS A 36 0.63 11.44 -17.08
CA HIS A 36 1.55 10.46 -17.65
C HIS A 36 2.22 9.58 -16.58
N THR A 37 2.63 10.19 -15.47
CA THR A 37 3.24 9.49 -14.33
C THR A 37 2.27 8.49 -13.70
N VAL A 38 1.02 8.92 -13.46
CA VAL A 38 -0.04 8.07 -12.92
C VAL A 38 -0.36 6.92 -13.86
N LEU A 39 -0.51 7.17 -15.16
CA LEU A 39 -0.77 6.11 -16.15
C LEU A 39 0.38 5.10 -16.21
N THR A 40 1.63 5.56 -16.11
CA THR A 40 2.80 4.68 -16.06
C THR A 40 2.78 3.80 -14.81
N ALA A 41 2.41 4.37 -13.65
CA ALA A 41 2.28 3.60 -12.41
C ALA A 41 1.14 2.58 -12.47
N LEU A 42 -0.02 2.96 -13.01
CA LEU A 42 -1.15 2.06 -13.23
C LEU A 42 -0.77 0.91 -14.16
N HIS A 43 -0.10 1.20 -15.27
CA HIS A 43 0.35 0.15 -16.20
C HIS A 43 1.33 -0.84 -15.55
N ARG A 44 2.21 -0.36 -14.67
CA ARG A 44 3.07 -1.25 -13.87
C ARG A 44 2.26 -2.13 -12.92
N LEU A 45 1.26 -1.59 -12.24
CA LEU A 45 0.37 -2.37 -11.38
C LEU A 45 -0.42 -3.43 -12.16
N GLU A 46 -0.89 -3.09 -13.37
CA GLU A 46 -1.51 -4.05 -14.28
C GLU A 46 -0.56 -5.20 -14.63
N SER A 47 0.70 -4.89 -14.97
CA SER A 47 1.72 -5.91 -15.28
C SER A 47 2.02 -6.85 -14.09
N MET A 48 1.83 -6.36 -12.86
CA MET A 48 1.97 -7.15 -11.63
C MET A 48 0.69 -7.93 -11.28
N GLY A 49 -0.37 -7.84 -12.09
CA GLY A 49 -1.64 -8.53 -11.87
C GLY A 49 -2.57 -7.81 -10.89
N TYR A 50 -2.40 -6.49 -10.68
CA TYR A 50 -3.28 -5.69 -9.81
C TYR A 50 -4.45 -5.00 -10.54
N ALA A 51 -4.69 -5.33 -11.82
CA ALA A 51 -5.77 -4.74 -12.62
C ALA A 51 -7.16 -5.10 -12.06
N ASP A 52 -7.44 -6.40 -11.91
CA ASP A 52 -8.74 -6.90 -11.49
C ASP A 52 -8.79 -7.28 -10.00
N SER A 53 -9.96 -7.21 -9.37
CA SER A 53 -10.13 -7.58 -7.95
C SER A 53 -9.74 -9.04 -7.70
N ARG A 54 -10.20 -9.97 -8.55
CA ARG A 54 -9.88 -11.39 -8.41
C ARG A 54 -8.40 -11.71 -8.64
N GLN A 55 -7.76 -10.98 -9.55
CA GLN A 55 -6.34 -11.16 -9.83
C GLN A 55 -5.48 -10.57 -8.70
N ARG A 56 -5.89 -9.40 -8.16
CA ARG A 56 -5.30 -8.80 -6.97
C ARG A 56 -5.29 -9.75 -5.78
N GLU A 57 -6.44 -10.34 -5.45
CA GLU A 57 -6.53 -11.27 -4.32
C GLU A 57 -5.55 -12.44 -4.48
N ARG A 58 -5.45 -13.00 -5.69
CA ARG A 58 -4.49 -14.09 -6.00
C ARG A 58 -3.04 -13.63 -5.89
N THR A 59 -2.70 -12.49 -6.47
CA THR A 59 -1.34 -11.93 -6.41
C THR A 59 -0.94 -11.59 -4.98
N VAL A 60 -1.83 -10.97 -4.20
CA VAL A 60 -1.59 -10.67 -2.78
C VAL A 60 -1.34 -11.96 -2.01
N LEU A 61 -2.20 -12.98 -2.15
CA LEU A 61 -1.99 -14.25 -1.47
C LEU A 61 -0.68 -14.94 -1.88
N ALA A 62 -0.28 -14.83 -3.14
CA ALA A 62 0.97 -15.42 -3.65
C ALA A 62 2.23 -14.65 -3.20
N THR A 63 2.11 -13.35 -2.95
CA THR A 63 3.24 -12.46 -2.60
C THR A 63 3.36 -12.22 -1.10
N MET A 64 2.32 -12.53 -0.32
CA MET A 64 2.39 -12.50 1.13
C MET A 64 3.40 -13.55 1.62
N GLU A 65 4.35 -13.12 2.46
CA GLU A 65 5.21 -14.08 3.16
C GLU A 65 4.33 -15.02 3.99
N PRO A 66 4.50 -16.35 3.84
CA PRO A 66 3.77 -17.29 4.66
C PRO A 66 4.18 -17.07 6.11
N LEU A 67 3.21 -16.65 6.94
CA LEU A 67 3.43 -16.50 8.37
C LEU A 67 3.92 -17.84 8.93
N PRO A 68 5.18 -17.92 9.43
CA PRO A 68 5.71 -19.17 9.91
C PRO A 68 4.89 -19.60 11.13
N GLY A 69 4.12 -20.68 10.99
CA GLY A 69 3.27 -21.19 12.06
C GLY A 69 4.04 -21.44 13.36
N HIS A 70 5.32 -21.82 13.25
CA HIS A 70 6.22 -22.00 14.40
C HIS A 70 6.50 -20.69 15.16
N ALA A 71 6.68 -19.56 14.46
CA ALA A 71 6.90 -18.25 15.09
C ALA A 71 5.64 -17.72 15.81
N LEU A 72 4.45 -18.11 15.34
CA LEU A 72 3.19 -17.85 16.04
C LEU A 72 3.04 -18.73 17.30
N MET A 73 3.56 -19.96 17.27
CA MET A 73 3.53 -20.87 18.43
C MET A 73 4.46 -20.43 19.56
N GLU A 74 5.59 -19.76 19.25
CA GLU A 74 6.47 -19.18 20.28
C GLU A 74 5.82 -18.01 21.03
N ARG A 75 4.94 -17.25 20.37
CA ARG A 75 4.23 -16.09 20.96
C ARG A 75 2.91 -16.46 21.64
N ALA A 76 2.38 -17.66 21.41
CA ALA A 76 1.10 -18.07 21.95
C ALA A 76 1.25 -18.62 23.39
N PRO A 77 0.40 -18.20 24.35
CA PRO A 77 0.38 -18.78 25.69
C PRO A 77 0.14 -20.29 25.63
N ARG A 78 0.85 -21.05 26.46
CA ARG A 78 0.78 -22.52 26.47
C ARG A 78 -0.64 -23.05 26.67
N GLU A 79 -1.50 -22.36 27.42
CA GLU A 79 -2.90 -22.78 27.58
C GLU A 79 -3.69 -22.72 26.27
N VAL A 80 -3.45 -21.71 25.44
CA VAL A 80 -4.13 -21.53 24.15
C VAL A 80 -3.76 -22.64 23.16
N LEU A 81 -2.49 -23.05 23.16
CA LEU A 81 -2.02 -24.16 22.33
C LEU A 81 -2.62 -25.50 22.76
N LYS A 82 -2.73 -25.74 24.08
CA LYS A 82 -3.39 -26.94 24.63
C LYS A 82 -4.87 -27.00 24.28
N LEU A 83 -5.58 -25.87 24.42
CA LEU A 83 -6.99 -25.77 24.06
C LEU A 83 -7.21 -26.06 22.56
N ARG A 84 -6.35 -25.50 21.69
CA ARG A 84 -6.43 -25.73 20.24
C ARG A 84 -6.19 -27.20 19.88
N ALA A 85 -5.22 -27.86 20.51
CA ALA A 85 -4.97 -29.28 20.31
C ALA A 85 -6.16 -30.15 20.78
N ALA A 86 -6.76 -29.82 21.93
CA ALA A 86 -7.94 -30.52 22.43
C ALA A 86 -9.14 -30.38 21.49
N LEU A 87 -9.42 -29.17 21.01
CA LEU A 87 -10.51 -28.91 20.06
C LEU A 87 -10.31 -29.64 18.72
N PHE A 88 -9.08 -29.71 18.22
CA PHE A 88 -8.76 -30.46 17.01
C PHE A 88 -9.02 -31.97 17.17
N LEU A 89 -8.64 -32.55 18.31
CA LEU A 89 -8.88 -33.96 18.61
C LEU A 89 -10.38 -34.28 18.73
N VAL A 90 -11.17 -33.39 19.35
CA VAL A 90 -12.64 -33.51 19.42
C VAL A 90 -13.25 -33.47 18.02
N SER A 91 -12.86 -32.50 17.19
CA SER A 91 -13.29 -32.39 15.79
C SER A 91 -13.00 -33.66 14.99
N CYS A 92 -11.80 -34.22 15.13
CA CYS A 92 -11.42 -35.46 14.45
C CYS A 92 -12.23 -36.67 14.95
N HIS A 93 -12.58 -36.70 16.24
CA HIS A 93 -13.40 -37.77 16.81
C HIS A 93 -14.85 -37.68 16.34
N GLU A 94 -15.42 -36.48 16.28
CA GLU A 94 -16.76 -36.22 15.74
C GLU A 94 -16.83 -36.57 14.25
N HIS A 95 -15.81 -36.21 13.47
CA HIS A 95 -15.75 -36.52 12.05
C HIS A 95 -15.67 -38.03 11.76
N ARG A 96 -15.08 -38.84 12.65
CA ARG A 96 -15.07 -40.31 12.53
C ARG A 96 -16.37 -40.99 12.95
N ARG A 97 -17.24 -40.29 13.68
CA ARG A 97 -18.54 -40.82 14.13
C ARG A 97 -19.67 -40.58 13.13
N ASN A 98 -19.48 -39.65 12.19
CA ASN A 98 -20.34 -39.42 11.04
C ASN A 98 -19.85 -40.24 9.83
#